data_AF-A0A2H0P140-F1
#
_entry.id   AF-A0A2H0P140-F1
#
_cell.length_a   1.000
_cell.length_b   1.000
_cell.length_c   1.000
_cell.angle_alpha   90.00
_cell.angle_beta   90.00
_cell.angle_gamma   90.00
#
_symmetry.space_group_name_H-M   'P 1'
#
loop_
_entity.id
_entity.type
_entity.pdbx_description
1 polymer ?
#
loop_
_entity_poly.entity_id
_entity_poly.type
_entity_poly.pdbx_seq_one_letter_code
_entity_poly.pdbx_strand_id
1 'polypeptide(L)'
;MPIRRQTAAVLLASLLSLPVLIPAATAQDSRPATITLFLDCQQTRCDSEFIRRELPYVNHVLDRVGSDLHLLVTSQSSGSGGRTYNLEFIGQGNFSDLRYTLTESANVNDSENEERAALTRAIERGVIPFVVRTRVGDRVSITVDDIVGETLADAVTPADDPWNFWVFNVGASGNYEAEESSNSLRVSTNLSANRVTEAWKIRTNGRFTYRESNFDVSGGTVSNIRWDGSLFGLVAKSIGDHWAAGGTVFSETSTSRNIEYSISASPTIEYNIFPYSESSQREFRFQYELNFRHFNYDNVTVFNRLSETVMQQQFSAELDLSRPWGNANARLQLESFLTDFEKSLTDLNR
;
A
#
# COMPACT_ATOMS: atom_id res chain seq x y z
N MET A 1 -56.11 23.67 -100.09
CA MET A 1 -55.34 22.70 -99.27
C MET A 1 -53.88 22.75 -99.68
N PRO A 2 -52.99 23.24 -98.80
CA PRO A 2 -51.61 22.76 -98.75
C PRO A 2 -51.25 22.29 -97.33
N ILE A 3 -50.48 21.20 -97.23
CA ILE A 3 -49.96 20.67 -95.96
C ILE A 3 -48.44 20.93 -95.90
N ARG A 4 -48.04 21.55 -94.78
CA ARG A 4 -46.69 21.98 -94.40
C ARG A 4 -45.85 20.76 -93.99
N ARG A 5 -44.60 20.65 -94.47
CA ARG A 5 -43.60 19.69 -93.95
C ARG A 5 -42.59 20.44 -93.06
N GLN A 6 -42.32 19.88 -91.88
CA GLN A 6 -41.32 20.38 -90.92
C GLN A 6 -39.97 19.67 -91.13
N THR A 7 -38.91 20.44 -90.97
CA THR A 7 -37.48 20.08 -91.02
C THR A 7 -37.01 19.49 -89.68
N ALA A 8 -36.25 18.39 -89.71
CA ALA A 8 -35.50 17.87 -88.56
C ALA A 8 -34.01 18.17 -88.75
N ALA A 9 -33.40 18.80 -87.74
CA ALA A 9 -31.97 19.09 -87.66
C ALA A 9 -31.27 18.03 -86.80
N VAL A 10 -30.20 17.43 -87.33
CA VAL A 10 -29.32 16.49 -86.64
C VAL A 10 -28.05 17.25 -86.23
N LEU A 11 -27.75 17.28 -84.94
CA LEU A 11 -26.53 17.85 -84.35
C LEU A 11 -25.65 16.71 -83.86
N LEU A 12 -24.39 16.67 -84.32
CA LEU A 12 -23.40 15.65 -84.00
C LEU A 12 -22.15 16.27 -83.35
N ALA A 13 -21.62 15.54 -82.36
CA ALA A 13 -20.22 15.55 -81.87
C ALA A 13 -19.80 16.74 -80.98
N SER A 14 -18.95 16.63 -79.95
CA SER A 14 -17.91 15.65 -79.61
C SER A 14 -17.59 15.73 -78.10
N LEU A 15 -17.44 14.61 -77.39
CA LEU A 15 -16.98 14.59 -75.98
C LEU A 15 -15.48 14.27 -75.91
N LEU A 16 -14.67 15.20 -75.40
CA LEU A 16 -13.28 14.95 -74.97
C LEU A 16 -13.28 14.43 -73.54
N SER A 17 -12.69 13.24 -73.32
CA SER A 17 -12.43 12.66 -72.01
C SER A 17 -11.07 13.10 -71.47
N LEU A 18 -11.05 13.97 -70.45
CA LEU A 18 -9.88 14.19 -69.60
C LEU A 18 -9.84 13.14 -68.48
N PRO A 19 -8.67 12.52 -68.20
CA PRO A 19 -8.53 11.65 -67.05
C PRO A 19 -8.46 12.49 -65.78
N VAL A 20 -9.40 12.25 -64.85
CA VAL A 20 -9.37 12.82 -63.50
C VAL A 20 -8.34 12.03 -62.69
N LEU A 21 -7.21 12.66 -62.34
CA LEU A 21 -6.33 12.13 -61.30
C LEU A 21 -7.01 12.31 -59.95
N ILE A 22 -7.46 11.21 -59.35
CA ILE A 22 -7.89 11.16 -57.96
C ILE A 22 -6.62 11.04 -57.12
N PRO A 23 -6.26 12.02 -56.26
CA PRO A 23 -5.15 11.84 -55.34
C PRO A 23 -5.48 10.69 -54.38
N ALA A 24 -4.55 9.74 -54.25
CA ALA A 24 -4.66 8.67 -53.28
C ALA A 24 -4.70 9.29 -51.87
N ALA A 25 -5.80 9.09 -51.15
CA ALA A 25 -5.88 9.45 -49.74
C ALA A 25 -4.85 8.60 -48.98
N THR A 26 -3.78 9.22 -48.52
CA THR A 26 -2.87 8.61 -47.57
C THR A 26 -3.68 8.28 -46.32
N ALA A 27 -3.76 7.01 -45.93
CA ALA A 27 -4.36 6.61 -44.67
C ALA A 27 -3.64 7.36 -43.54
N GLN A 28 -4.33 8.31 -42.91
CA GLN A 28 -3.80 9.04 -41.75
C GLN A 28 -3.75 8.06 -40.59
N ASP A 29 -2.56 7.84 -40.02
CA ASP A 29 -2.39 7.06 -38.81
C ASP A 29 -3.18 7.70 -37.67
N SER A 30 -4.29 7.07 -37.29
CA SER A 30 -5.22 7.55 -36.28
C SER A 30 -4.77 7.27 -34.85
N ARG A 31 -3.61 6.62 -34.66
CA ARG A 31 -3.07 6.31 -33.34
C ARG A 31 -2.61 7.59 -32.62
N PRO A 32 -2.84 7.69 -31.30
CA PRO A 32 -2.31 8.81 -30.52
C PRO A 32 -0.77 8.84 -30.55
N ALA A 33 -0.19 10.01 -30.31
CA ALA A 33 1.27 10.19 -30.29
C ALA A 33 1.92 9.29 -29.23
N THR A 34 1.42 9.39 -28.01
CA THR A 34 1.71 8.55 -26.85
C THR A 34 0.47 8.50 -25.97
N ILE A 35 0.51 7.72 -24.90
CA ILE A 35 -0.55 7.66 -23.89
C ILE A 35 -0.41 8.77 -22.85
N THR A 36 -1.54 9.09 -22.23
CA THR A 36 -1.65 9.98 -21.09
C THR A 36 -1.95 9.15 -19.83
N LEU A 37 -1.01 9.14 -18.88
CA LEU A 37 -1.05 8.37 -17.64
C LEU A 37 -1.47 9.24 -16.46
N PHE A 38 -2.51 8.79 -15.77
CA PHE A 38 -2.84 9.24 -14.42
C PHE A 38 -2.32 8.20 -13.41
N LEU A 39 -1.31 8.60 -12.64
CA LEU A 39 -0.75 7.79 -11.56
C LEU A 39 -1.51 8.08 -10.25
N ASP A 40 -2.26 7.11 -9.78
CA ASP A 40 -3.06 7.18 -8.56
C ASP A 40 -2.42 6.33 -7.46
N CYS A 41 -1.72 7.03 -6.57
CA CYS A 41 -1.10 6.45 -5.38
C CYS A 41 -1.64 7.11 -4.10
N GLN A 42 -2.95 7.37 -4.01
CA GLN A 42 -3.48 8.08 -2.84
C GLN A 42 -3.37 7.27 -1.53
N GLN A 43 -3.38 5.93 -1.62
CA GLN A 43 -3.30 5.03 -0.46
C GLN A 43 -1.89 4.48 -0.20
N THR A 44 -0.90 4.80 -1.03
CA THR A 44 0.48 4.32 -0.88
C THR A 44 1.47 5.38 -1.32
N ARG A 45 2.64 5.48 -0.69
CA ARG A 45 3.63 6.49 -1.12
C ARG A 45 4.34 6.03 -2.38
N CYS A 46 4.05 6.69 -3.50
CA CYS A 46 4.83 6.62 -4.74
C CYS A 46 5.68 7.89 -4.92
N ASP A 47 6.91 7.74 -5.41
CA ASP A 47 7.72 8.87 -5.86
C ASP A 47 7.33 9.24 -7.29
N SER A 48 6.33 10.10 -7.42
CA SER A 48 5.77 10.49 -8.73
C SER A 48 6.79 11.24 -9.60
N GLU A 49 7.70 12.01 -9.01
CA GLU A 49 8.73 12.74 -9.74
C GLU A 49 9.79 11.79 -10.30
N PHE A 50 10.19 10.77 -9.51
CA PHE A 50 11.05 9.71 -10.03
C PHE A 50 10.39 8.94 -11.17
N ILE A 51 9.13 8.52 -11.00
CA ILE A 51 8.39 7.78 -12.05
C ILE A 51 8.26 8.62 -13.33
N ARG A 52 7.97 9.92 -13.21
CA ARG A 52 7.92 10.84 -14.35
C ARG A 52 9.24 10.92 -15.11
N ARG A 53 10.35 10.92 -14.38
CA ARG A 53 11.69 10.96 -14.97
C ARG A 53 12.05 9.67 -15.70
N GLU A 54 11.69 8.52 -15.14
CA GLU A 54 11.98 7.21 -15.74
C GLU A 54 11.02 6.86 -16.90
N LEU A 55 9.80 7.43 -16.92
CA LEU A 55 8.83 7.29 -18.02
C LEU A 55 8.64 8.59 -18.82
N PRO A 56 9.68 9.11 -19.53
CA PRO A 56 9.58 10.36 -20.29
C PRO A 56 8.78 10.20 -21.61
N TYR A 57 8.51 8.96 -22.01
CA TYR A 57 7.82 8.62 -23.24
C TYR A 57 6.29 8.57 -23.07
N VAL A 58 5.78 8.81 -21.86
CA VAL A 58 4.36 8.88 -21.51
C VAL A 58 4.04 10.29 -21.02
N ASN A 59 2.86 10.82 -21.37
CA ASN A 59 2.40 12.08 -20.80
C ASN A 59 1.83 11.84 -19.41
N HIS A 60 2.18 12.66 -18.42
CA HIS A 60 1.67 12.52 -17.05
C HIS A 60 0.63 13.60 -16.76
N VAL A 61 -0.53 13.19 -16.25
CA VAL A 61 -1.61 14.11 -15.83
C VAL A 61 -1.87 14.02 -14.34
N LEU A 62 -2.45 15.09 -13.78
CA LEU A 62 -2.77 15.20 -12.36
C LEU A 62 -4.14 14.64 -12.01
N ASP A 63 -5.01 14.44 -12.99
CA ASP A 63 -6.37 13.96 -12.78
C ASP A 63 -6.71 12.82 -13.75
N ARG A 64 -7.77 12.09 -13.40
CA ARG A 64 -8.27 10.97 -14.19
C ARG A 64 -8.88 11.41 -15.53
N VAL A 65 -9.42 12.63 -15.59
CA VAL A 65 -10.22 13.11 -16.72
C VAL A 65 -9.31 13.47 -17.88
N GLY A 66 -9.35 12.67 -18.94
CA GLY A 66 -8.46 12.83 -20.09
C GLY A 66 -7.16 12.02 -20.00
N SER A 67 -7.07 11.11 -19.03
CA SER A 67 -6.07 10.02 -19.08
C SER A 67 -6.52 8.92 -20.05
N ASP A 68 -5.57 8.36 -20.78
CA ASP A 68 -5.74 7.13 -21.57
C ASP A 68 -5.55 5.89 -20.67
N LEU A 69 -4.76 6.04 -19.61
CA LEU A 69 -4.44 5.01 -18.63
C LEU A 69 -4.57 5.59 -17.22
N HIS A 70 -5.44 4.99 -16.41
CA HIS A 70 -5.44 5.17 -14.97
C HIS A 70 -4.72 3.99 -14.32
N LEU A 71 -3.59 4.28 -13.69
CA LEU A 71 -2.85 3.33 -12.88
C LEU A 71 -3.19 3.55 -11.40
N LEU A 72 -3.94 2.62 -10.81
CA LEU A 72 -4.23 2.60 -9.38
C LEU A 72 -3.21 1.71 -8.67
N VAL A 73 -2.42 2.29 -7.78
CA VAL A 73 -1.43 1.56 -6.97
C VAL A 73 -1.90 1.50 -5.53
N THR A 74 -2.11 0.28 -5.03
CA THR A 74 -2.33 0.02 -3.61
C THR A 74 -1.21 -0.82 -3.04
N SER A 75 -1.05 -0.84 -1.72
CA SER A 75 -0.03 -1.65 -1.08
C SER A 75 -0.54 -2.26 0.21
N GLN A 76 -0.06 -3.46 0.51
CA GLN A 76 -0.30 -4.15 1.77
C GLN A 76 1.01 -4.70 2.33
N SER A 77 1.11 -4.83 3.66
CA SER A 77 2.25 -5.51 4.27
C SER A 77 2.29 -6.96 3.80
N SER A 78 3.45 -7.42 3.35
CA SER A 78 3.65 -8.82 3.01
C SER A 78 3.78 -9.68 4.28
N GLY A 79 3.57 -10.98 4.15
CA GLY A 79 3.81 -11.94 5.24
C GLY A 79 5.25 -11.94 5.75
N SER A 80 6.19 -11.55 4.90
CA SER A 80 7.61 -11.38 5.22
C SER A 80 7.95 -10.07 5.92
N GLY A 81 6.97 -9.20 6.19
CA GLY A 81 7.18 -7.88 6.81
C GLY A 81 7.55 -6.78 5.81
N GLY A 82 7.72 -7.12 4.54
CA GLY A 82 7.94 -6.17 3.44
C GLY A 82 6.62 -5.57 2.96
N ARG A 83 6.60 -5.09 1.71
CA ARG A 83 5.42 -4.47 1.11
C ARG A 83 5.11 -5.09 -0.24
N THR A 84 3.86 -5.51 -0.42
CA THR A 84 3.36 -5.98 -1.72
C THR A 84 2.49 -4.89 -2.33
N TYR A 85 2.86 -4.45 -3.53
CA TYR A 85 2.14 -3.49 -4.34
C TYR A 85 1.21 -4.20 -5.33
N ASN A 86 -0.02 -3.73 -5.43
CA ASN A 86 -0.94 -4.10 -6.49
C ASN A 86 -1.10 -2.91 -7.43
N LEU A 87 -0.72 -3.12 -8.69
CA LEU A 87 -0.76 -2.13 -9.76
C LEU A 87 -1.91 -2.49 -10.69
N GLU A 88 -3.05 -1.82 -10.56
CA GLU A 88 -4.19 -2.01 -11.44
C GLU A 88 -4.12 -1.01 -12.61
N PHE A 89 -3.96 -1.55 -13.82
CA PHE A 89 -3.92 -0.80 -15.06
C PHE A 89 -5.33 -0.74 -15.66
N ILE A 90 -5.91 0.46 -15.71
CA ILE A 90 -7.30 0.68 -16.12
C ILE A 90 -7.30 1.59 -17.36
N GLY A 91 -7.49 0.99 -18.53
CA GLY A 91 -7.57 1.73 -19.77
C GLY A 91 -8.85 2.56 -19.91
N GLN A 92 -8.72 3.70 -20.58
CA GLN A 92 -9.82 4.63 -20.86
C GLN A 92 -9.88 4.95 -22.35
N GLY A 93 -11.06 5.41 -22.80
CA GLY A 93 -11.29 5.77 -24.20
C GLY A 93 -10.93 4.63 -25.16
N ASN A 94 -9.93 4.86 -26.01
CA ASN A 94 -9.43 3.91 -27.01
C ASN A 94 -8.72 2.69 -26.41
N PHE A 95 -8.46 2.67 -25.10
CA PHE A 95 -7.83 1.58 -24.38
C PHE A 95 -8.78 0.89 -23.40
N SER A 96 -10.09 1.16 -23.48
CA SER A 96 -11.10 0.63 -22.54
C SER A 96 -11.22 -0.91 -22.55
N ASP A 97 -10.66 -1.59 -23.55
CA ASP A 97 -10.55 -3.05 -23.61
C ASP A 97 -9.40 -3.61 -22.76
N LEU A 98 -8.46 -2.77 -22.30
CA LEU A 98 -7.31 -3.17 -21.50
C LEU A 98 -7.55 -2.88 -20.01
N ARG A 99 -7.65 -3.96 -19.23
CA ARG A 99 -7.63 -3.91 -17.77
C ARG A 99 -6.97 -5.14 -17.19
N TYR A 100 -5.97 -4.95 -16.33
CA TYR A 100 -5.29 -6.04 -15.62
C TYR A 100 -4.54 -5.52 -14.40
N THR A 101 -4.06 -6.46 -13.59
CA THR A 101 -3.30 -6.17 -12.38
C THR A 101 -1.92 -6.82 -12.47
N LEU A 102 -0.88 -6.09 -12.07
CA LEU A 102 0.44 -6.64 -11.76
C LEU A 102 0.71 -6.52 -10.27
N THR A 103 1.44 -7.49 -9.74
CA THR A 103 1.89 -7.46 -8.34
C THR A 103 3.41 -7.36 -8.31
N GLU A 104 3.93 -6.49 -7.44
CA GLU A 104 5.37 -6.30 -7.20
C GLU A 104 5.61 -6.34 -5.69
N SER A 105 6.68 -6.98 -5.23
CA SER A 105 6.99 -7.09 -3.80
C SER A 105 8.32 -6.44 -3.47
N ALA A 106 8.33 -5.59 -2.46
CA ALA A 106 9.52 -5.05 -1.81
C ALA A 106 9.81 -5.82 -0.52
N ASN A 107 11.06 -6.21 -0.31
CA ASN A 107 11.50 -6.91 0.88
C ASN A 107 11.71 -5.94 2.05
N VAL A 108 11.75 -6.48 3.28
CA VAL A 108 12.03 -5.70 4.51
C VAL A 108 13.38 -4.99 4.45
N ASN A 109 14.35 -5.58 3.75
CA ASN A 109 15.71 -5.09 3.70
C ASN A 109 15.98 -4.18 2.49
N ASP A 110 14.99 -3.99 1.62
CA ASP A 110 15.14 -3.09 0.46
C ASP A 110 15.24 -1.65 0.98
N SER A 111 16.24 -0.92 0.50
CA SER A 111 16.32 0.52 0.68
C SER A 111 15.18 1.23 -0.07
N GLU A 112 14.86 2.47 0.34
CA GLU A 112 13.85 3.29 -0.36
C GLU A 112 14.16 3.42 -1.87
N ASN A 113 15.44 3.44 -2.25
CA ASN A 113 15.86 3.49 -3.64
C ASN A 113 15.57 2.19 -4.39
N GLU A 114 15.81 1.03 -3.76
CA GLU A 114 15.54 -0.28 -4.35
C GLU A 114 14.04 -0.50 -4.51
N GLU A 115 13.25 -0.18 -3.49
CA GLU A 115 11.79 -0.25 -3.51
C GLU A 115 11.20 0.65 -4.62
N ARG A 116 11.63 1.92 -4.67
CA ARG A 116 11.20 2.88 -5.70
C ARG A 116 11.57 2.41 -7.11
N ALA A 117 12.79 1.89 -7.30
CA ALA A 117 13.23 1.39 -8.60
C ALA A 117 12.46 0.13 -9.01
N ALA A 118 12.17 -0.78 -8.08
CA ALA A 118 11.37 -1.98 -8.34
C ALA A 118 9.95 -1.63 -8.78
N LEU A 119 9.27 -0.75 -8.03
CA LEU A 119 7.94 -0.28 -8.39
C LEU A 119 7.93 0.40 -9.77
N THR A 120 8.93 1.24 -10.06
CA THR A 120 9.02 1.92 -11.35
C THR A 120 9.21 0.94 -12.50
N ARG A 121 10.08 -0.07 -12.35
CA ARG A 121 10.22 -1.15 -13.36
C ARG A 121 8.93 -1.93 -13.56
N ALA A 122 8.15 -2.17 -12.49
CA ALA A 122 6.85 -2.82 -12.60
C ALA A 122 5.86 -1.98 -13.42
N ILE A 123 5.86 -0.66 -13.20
CA ILE A 123 5.07 0.30 -13.98
C ILE A 123 5.54 0.28 -15.45
N GLU A 124 6.84 0.36 -15.71
CA GLU A 124 7.40 0.32 -17.08
C GLU A 124 6.94 -0.92 -17.85
N ARG A 125 7.05 -2.11 -17.26
CA ARG A 125 6.55 -3.35 -17.87
C ARG A 125 5.03 -3.29 -18.09
N GLY A 126 4.31 -2.77 -17.11
CA GLY A 126 2.86 -2.67 -17.12
C GLY A 126 2.30 -1.63 -18.09
N VAL A 127 3.04 -0.59 -18.49
CA VAL A 127 2.54 0.38 -19.49
C VAL A 127 2.71 -0.10 -20.93
N ILE A 128 3.54 -1.12 -21.18
CA ILE A 128 3.87 -1.60 -22.54
C ILE A 128 2.62 -1.88 -23.39
N PRO A 129 1.60 -2.64 -22.93
CA PRO A 129 0.42 -2.95 -23.74
C PRO A 129 -0.36 -1.71 -24.23
N PHE A 130 -0.24 -0.59 -23.51
CA PHE A 130 -0.83 0.68 -23.90
C PHE A 130 0.08 1.43 -24.89
N VAL A 131 1.37 1.55 -24.58
CA VAL A 131 2.35 2.28 -25.42
C VAL A 131 2.48 1.66 -26.82
N VAL A 132 2.46 0.34 -26.96
CA VAL A 132 2.59 -0.34 -28.26
C VAL A 132 1.45 -0.04 -29.24
N ARG A 133 0.30 0.45 -28.77
CA ARG A 133 -0.83 0.87 -29.61
C ARG A 133 -0.76 2.36 -30.01
N THR A 134 0.34 3.05 -29.69
CA THR A 134 0.58 4.47 -30.02
C THR A 134 1.67 4.61 -31.08
N ARG A 135 1.89 5.82 -31.60
CA ARG A 135 3.01 6.10 -32.53
C ARG A 135 4.39 5.96 -31.88
N VAL A 136 4.50 6.22 -30.57
CA VAL A 136 5.73 5.92 -29.80
C VAL A 136 5.98 4.41 -29.73
N GLY A 137 4.93 3.59 -29.79
CA GLY A 137 5.00 2.14 -29.84
C GLY A 137 5.91 1.59 -30.95
N ASP A 138 5.96 2.26 -32.10
CA ASP A 138 6.80 1.86 -33.25
C ASP A 138 8.32 1.96 -32.94
N ARG A 139 8.69 2.65 -31.86
CA ARG A 139 10.07 2.82 -31.40
C ARG A 139 10.42 1.94 -30.20
N VAL A 140 9.46 1.18 -29.67
CA VAL A 140 9.67 0.32 -28.51
C VAL A 140 10.53 -0.87 -28.93
N SER A 141 11.64 -1.06 -28.24
CA SER A 141 12.46 -2.26 -28.33
C SER A 141 12.47 -2.92 -26.96
N ILE A 142 12.06 -4.19 -26.92
CA ILE A 142 12.06 -5.00 -25.70
C ILE A 142 13.20 -6.00 -25.85
N THR A 143 14.19 -5.89 -24.98
CA THR A 143 15.24 -6.90 -24.85
C THR A 143 14.93 -7.71 -23.61
N VAL A 144 14.91 -9.03 -23.76
CA VAL A 144 14.83 -9.99 -22.66
C VAL A 144 16.15 -10.73 -22.67
N ASP A 145 16.85 -10.74 -21.55
CA ASP A 145 18.12 -11.45 -21.42
C ASP A 145 17.91 -12.96 -21.63
N ASP A 146 18.95 -13.63 -22.12
CA ASP A 146 18.88 -15.03 -22.55
C ASP A 146 18.57 -15.95 -21.35
N ILE A 147 17.39 -16.57 -21.34
CA ILE A 147 16.90 -17.44 -20.25
C ILE A 147 17.44 -18.87 -20.36
N VAL A 148 18.54 -19.10 -21.08
CA VAL A 148 19.07 -20.45 -21.36
C VAL A 148 19.79 -20.98 -20.11
N GLY A 149 19.17 -21.96 -19.46
CA GLY A 149 19.76 -22.69 -18.32
C GLY A 149 19.29 -22.18 -16.95
N GLU A 150 18.61 -21.04 -16.89
CA GLU A 150 17.74 -20.71 -15.77
C GLU A 150 16.43 -21.46 -16.01
N THR A 151 16.26 -22.64 -15.40
CA THR A 151 14.90 -23.01 -14.97
C THR A 151 14.42 -21.78 -14.21
N LEU A 152 13.43 -21.05 -14.73
CA LEU A 152 12.76 -19.93 -14.05
C LEU A 152 12.72 -20.31 -12.58
N ALA A 153 13.61 -19.74 -11.76
CA ALA A 153 13.97 -20.35 -10.48
C ALA A 153 12.66 -20.66 -9.80
N ASP A 154 12.35 -21.96 -9.64
CA ASP A 154 11.01 -22.41 -9.26
C ASP A 154 10.60 -21.53 -8.10
N ALA A 155 9.60 -20.67 -8.33
CA ALA A 155 9.23 -19.67 -7.34
C ALA A 155 9.04 -20.45 -6.05
N VAL A 156 9.94 -20.23 -5.06
CA VAL A 156 10.16 -21.14 -3.92
C VAL A 156 8.80 -21.64 -3.49
N THR A 157 8.47 -22.88 -3.88
CA THR A 157 7.13 -23.36 -3.61
C THR A 157 7.04 -23.47 -2.09
N PRO A 158 5.85 -23.31 -1.47
CA PRO A 158 5.70 -23.53 -0.03
C PRO A 158 6.31 -24.83 0.48
N ALA A 159 6.53 -25.82 -0.40
CA ALA A 159 7.15 -27.10 -0.09
C ALA A 159 8.66 -27.02 0.24
N ASP A 160 9.37 -26.00 -0.26
CA ASP A 160 10.82 -25.84 -0.10
C ASP A 160 11.21 -24.71 0.88
N ASP A 161 10.26 -24.11 1.59
CA ASP A 161 10.51 -23.08 2.61
C ASP A 161 10.96 -23.72 3.96
N PRO A 162 12.25 -23.66 4.33
CA PRO A 162 12.74 -24.24 5.58
C PRO A 162 12.24 -23.50 6.83
N TRP A 163 11.73 -22.28 6.67
CA TRP A 163 11.24 -21.43 7.76
C TRP A 163 9.73 -21.52 7.97
N ASN A 164 8.98 -22.23 7.09
CA ASN A 164 7.52 -22.41 7.20
C ASN A 164 6.79 -21.06 7.44
N PHE A 165 6.99 -20.14 6.52
CA PHE A 165 6.44 -18.78 6.45
C PHE A 165 6.87 -17.85 7.58
N TRP A 166 7.80 -18.25 8.44
CA TRP A 166 8.34 -17.36 9.47
C TRP A 166 9.37 -16.40 8.89
N VAL A 167 9.22 -15.11 9.22
CA VAL A 167 10.22 -14.08 8.94
C VAL A 167 10.59 -13.37 10.23
N PHE A 168 11.89 -13.29 10.46
CA PHE A 168 12.50 -12.69 11.65
C PHE A 168 13.25 -11.43 11.24
N ASN A 169 13.11 -10.36 12.04
CA ASN A 169 13.90 -9.15 11.89
C ASN A 169 14.45 -8.72 13.26
N VAL A 170 15.73 -8.38 13.28
CA VAL A 170 16.42 -7.81 14.43
C VAL A 170 17.14 -6.57 13.95
N GLY A 171 16.82 -5.43 14.53
CA GLY A 171 17.48 -4.17 14.25
C GLY A 171 17.89 -3.48 15.53
N ALA A 172 19.04 -2.82 15.48
CA ALA A 172 19.53 -1.97 16.55
C ALA A 172 20.09 -0.68 15.95
N SER A 173 19.79 0.44 16.59
CA SER A 173 20.34 1.74 16.23
C SER A 173 20.75 2.48 17.50
N GLY A 174 21.75 3.34 17.39
CA GLY A 174 22.20 4.13 18.52
C GLY A 174 22.78 5.47 18.08
N ASN A 175 22.64 6.46 18.95
CA ASN A 175 23.24 7.77 18.80
C ASN A 175 23.90 8.16 20.12
N TYR A 176 25.09 8.75 20.01
CA TYR A 176 25.85 9.27 21.12
C TYR A 176 26.27 10.70 20.80
N GLU A 177 25.98 11.63 21.70
CA GLU A 177 26.31 13.04 21.58
C GLU A 177 27.05 13.47 22.85
N ALA A 178 28.15 14.21 22.69
CA ALA A 178 28.97 14.66 23.81
C ALA A 178 29.39 16.12 23.60
N GLU A 179 29.20 16.91 24.65
CA GLU A 179 29.58 18.31 24.80
C GLU A 179 30.45 18.47 26.06
N GLU A 180 31.03 19.66 26.26
CA GLU A 180 31.91 19.93 27.42
C GLU A 180 31.23 19.70 28.77
N SER A 181 29.92 19.98 28.87
CA SER A 181 29.16 19.88 30.12
C SER A 181 28.04 18.84 30.11
N SER A 182 27.88 18.08 29.01
CA SER A 182 26.83 17.07 28.93
C SER A 182 27.15 15.95 27.94
N ASN A 183 26.60 14.77 28.16
CA ASN A 183 26.56 13.73 27.14
C ASN A 183 25.22 13.00 27.15
N SER A 184 24.84 12.46 26.00
CA SER A 184 23.65 11.64 25.86
C SER A 184 23.93 10.40 25.01
N LEU A 185 23.40 9.27 25.46
CA LEU A 185 23.41 8.01 24.74
C LEU A 185 21.97 7.55 24.58
N ARG A 186 21.60 7.19 23.35
CA ARG A 186 20.35 6.49 23.10
C ARG A 186 20.62 5.27 22.27
N VAL A 187 20.08 4.13 22.71
CA VAL A 187 20.14 2.86 21.99
C VAL A 187 18.71 2.36 21.84
N SER A 188 18.32 2.05 20.61
CA SER A 188 17.00 1.52 20.26
C SER A 188 17.17 0.15 19.62
N THR A 189 16.42 -0.84 20.08
CA THR A 189 16.39 -2.20 19.52
C THR A 189 14.97 -2.55 19.13
N ASN A 190 14.82 -3.22 17.99
CA ASN A 190 13.57 -3.71 17.46
C ASN A 190 13.72 -5.17 17.05
N LEU A 191 12.77 -5.99 17.48
CA LEU A 191 12.69 -7.42 17.21
C LEU A 191 11.34 -7.71 16.58
N SER A 192 11.28 -8.56 15.58
CA SER A 192 10.01 -9.11 15.12
C SER A 192 10.13 -10.54 14.64
N ALA A 193 9.03 -11.27 14.79
CA ALA A 193 8.84 -12.60 14.25
C ALA A 193 7.40 -12.66 13.72
N ASN A 194 7.25 -12.82 12.41
CA ASN A 194 5.95 -12.83 11.76
C ASN A 194 5.77 -14.13 10.99
N ARG A 195 4.58 -14.70 11.05
CA ARG A 195 4.16 -15.81 10.20
C ARG A 195 2.78 -15.52 9.65
N VAL A 196 2.66 -15.48 8.33
CA VAL A 196 1.37 -15.25 7.66
C VAL A 196 1.15 -16.34 6.62
N THR A 197 0.01 -17.01 6.76
CA THR A 197 -0.50 -18.03 5.85
C THR A 197 -1.96 -17.69 5.54
N GLU A 198 -2.57 -18.40 4.60
CA GLU A 198 -3.99 -18.23 4.25
C GLU A 198 -4.92 -18.32 5.49
N ALA A 199 -4.61 -19.25 6.41
CA ALA A 199 -5.45 -19.50 7.58
C ALA A 199 -4.99 -18.77 8.86
N TRP A 200 -3.70 -18.46 9.00
CA TRP A 200 -3.11 -17.98 10.25
C TRP A 200 -2.23 -16.77 10.06
N LYS A 201 -2.39 -15.79 10.96
CA LYS A 201 -1.53 -14.62 11.11
C LYS A 201 -0.99 -14.58 12.53
N ILE A 202 0.32 -14.70 12.66
CA ILE A 202 1.05 -14.60 13.93
C ILE A 202 2.05 -13.46 13.78
N ARG A 203 2.05 -12.53 14.73
CA ARG A 203 2.99 -11.41 14.74
C ARG A 203 3.53 -11.21 16.14
N THR A 204 4.83 -11.06 16.25
CA THR A 204 5.51 -10.66 17.48
C THR A 204 6.38 -9.46 17.17
N ASN A 205 6.30 -8.41 17.98
CA ASN A 205 7.09 -7.20 17.83
C ASN A 205 7.60 -6.76 19.20
N GLY A 206 8.91 -6.60 19.36
CA GLY A 206 9.54 -6.07 20.56
C GLY A 206 10.25 -4.76 20.24
N ARG A 207 10.13 -3.76 21.11
CA ARG A 207 10.88 -2.51 21.04
C ARG A 207 11.46 -2.18 22.39
N PHE A 208 12.76 -1.93 22.43
CA PHE A 208 13.47 -1.54 23.64
C PHE A 208 14.25 -0.27 23.36
N THR A 209 14.13 0.73 24.21
CA THR A 209 14.90 1.96 24.11
C THR A 209 15.55 2.27 25.44
N TYR A 210 16.87 2.34 25.41
CA TYR A 210 17.70 2.85 26.48
C TYR A 210 18.07 4.30 26.19
N ARG A 211 17.91 5.18 27.17
CA ARG A 211 18.39 6.57 27.11
C ARG A 211 19.13 6.91 28.38
N GLU A 212 20.31 7.49 28.21
CA GLU A 212 21.11 8.04 29.28
C GLU A 212 21.45 9.47 28.93
N SER A 213 21.36 10.37 29.91
CA SER A 213 21.81 11.74 29.77
C SER A 213 22.55 12.14 31.04
N ASN A 214 23.79 12.57 30.89
CA ASN A 214 24.67 12.98 31.96
C ASN A 214 24.96 14.47 31.83
N PHE A 215 24.89 15.20 32.96
CA PHE A 215 25.12 16.65 33.01
C PHE A 215 26.13 16.96 34.11
N ASP A 216 27.19 17.69 33.77
CA ASP A 216 28.16 18.18 34.74
C ASP A 216 27.65 19.49 35.35
N VAL A 217 27.38 19.45 36.65
CA VAL A 217 26.98 20.62 37.44
C VAL A 217 28.01 20.92 38.51
N SER A 218 27.95 22.11 39.11
CA SER A 218 28.94 22.57 40.10
C SER A 218 29.10 21.66 41.33
N GLY A 219 28.15 20.77 41.59
CA GLY A 219 28.17 19.77 42.67
C GLY A 219 28.51 18.33 42.25
N GLY A 220 28.87 18.09 40.98
CA GLY A 220 29.15 16.76 40.42
C GLY A 220 28.35 16.45 39.16
N THR A 221 28.37 15.20 38.69
CA THR A 221 27.62 14.77 37.51
C THR A 221 26.22 14.27 37.91
N VAL A 222 25.19 14.74 37.23
CA VAL A 222 23.81 14.27 37.36
C VAL A 222 23.47 13.36 36.18
N SER A 223 23.10 12.12 36.47
CA SER A 223 22.71 11.11 35.48
C SER A 223 21.20 10.90 35.46
N ASN A 224 20.61 10.86 34.27
CA ASN A 224 19.21 10.52 34.03
C ASN A 224 19.16 9.31 33.10
N ILE A 225 18.79 8.16 33.66
CA ILE A 225 18.68 6.89 32.94
C ILE A 225 17.20 6.56 32.79
N ARG A 226 16.79 6.28 31.55
CA ARG A 226 15.43 5.88 31.20
C ARG A 226 15.46 4.63 30.33
N TRP A 227 14.51 3.74 30.60
CA TRP A 227 14.31 2.53 29.85
C TRP A 227 12.82 2.44 29.54
N ASP A 228 12.52 2.26 28.25
CA ASP A 228 11.18 1.98 27.77
C ASP A 228 11.24 0.67 27.00
N GLY A 229 10.32 -0.24 27.29
CA GLY A 229 10.25 -1.53 26.64
C GLY A 229 8.81 -1.87 26.31
N SER A 230 8.56 -2.44 25.14
CA SER A 230 7.29 -3.06 24.84
C SER A 230 7.45 -4.35 24.04
N LEU A 231 6.55 -5.29 24.30
CA LEU A 231 6.41 -6.53 23.57
C LEU A 231 4.95 -6.71 23.19
N PHE A 232 4.70 -6.88 21.91
CA PHE A 232 3.38 -7.12 21.33
C PHE A 232 3.36 -8.48 20.65
N GLY A 233 2.31 -9.25 20.91
CA GLY A 233 1.98 -10.49 20.24
C GLY A 233 0.56 -10.43 19.67
N LEU A 234 0.36 -10.97 18.48
CA LEU A 234 -0.94 -11.17 17.84
C LEU A 234 -0.99 -12.58 17.29
N VAL A 235 -2.11 -13.26 17.52
CA VAL A 235 -2.46 -14.50 16.85
C VAL A 235 -3.89 -14.35 16.34
N ALA A 236 -4.11 -14.57 15.05
CA ALA A 236 -5.42 -14.56 14.43
C ALA A 236 -5.55 -15.73 13.46
N LYS A 237 -6.74 -16.30 13.40
CA LYS A 237 -7.11 -17.38 12.49
C LYS A 237 -8.34 -16.98 11.70
N SER A 238 -8.30 -17.11 10.37
CA SER A 238 -9.49 -16.97 9.54
C SER A 238 -10.42 -18.19 9.71
N ILE A 239 -11.72 -17.93 9.66
CA ILE A 239 -12.81 -18.88 9.80
C ILE A 239 -13.71 -18.68 8.58
N GLY A 240 -13.35 -19.32 7.47
CA GLY A 240 -13.91 -18.99 6.16
C GLY A 240 -13.42 -17.64 5.65
N ASP A 241 -14.15 -17.07 4.70
CA ASP A 241 -13.67 -15.91 3.93
C ASP A 241 -13.92 -14.56 4.63
N HIS A 242 -14.74 -14.54 5.67
CA HIS A 242 -15.29 -13.32 6.25
C HIS A 242 -15.09 -13.17 7.76
N TRP A 243 -14.85 -14.27 8.48
CA TRP A 243 -14.67 -14.23 9.94
C TRP A 243 -13.23 -14.49 10.32
N ALA A 244 -12.77 -13.88 11.40
CA ALA A 244 -11.55 -14.30 12.07
C ALA A 244 -11.70 -14.20 13.59
N ALA A 245 -10.96 -15.05 14.29
CA ALA A 245 -10.88 -15.03 15.74
C ALA A 245 -9.42 -15.11 16.17
N GLY A 246 -9.11 -14.46 17.28
CA GLY A 246 -7.74 -14.37 17.75
C GLY A 246 -7.62 -13.52 19.00
N GLY A 247 -6.47 -12.90 19.15
CA GLY A 247 -6.25 -11.91 20.18
C GLY A 247 -4.84 -11.35 20.17
N THR A 248 -4.66 -10.34 20.99
CA THR A 248 -3.38 -9.68 21.22
C THR A 248 -2.90 -9.89 22.65
N VAL A 249 -1.59 -9.90 22.83
CA VAL A 249 -0.94 -9.78 24.13
C VAL A 249 0.00 -8.59 24.02
N PHE A 250 -0.05 -7.69 24.99
CA PHE A 250 0.81 -6.53 25.01
C PHE A 250 1.41 -6.35 26.39
N SER A 251 2.72 -6.14 26.45
CA SER A 251 3.45 -5.89 27.67
C SER A 251 4.31 -4.64 27.50
N GLU A 252 4.39 -3.82 28.54
CA GLU A 252 5.20 -2.61 28.53
C GLU A 252 5.84 -2.29 29.88
N THR A 253 6.92 -1.52 29.81
CA THR A 253 7.55 -0.82 30.93
C THR A 253 7.88 0.59 30.46
N SER A 254 7.64 1.58 31.32
CA SER A 254 7.97 2.97 31.01
C SER A 254 8.06 3.81 32.28
N THR A 255 9.27 4.25 32.59
CA THR A 255 9.53 5.18 33.71
C THR A 255 8.80 6.52 33.53
N SER A 256 8.59 6.95 32.29
CA SER A 256 7.88 8.20 31.97
C SER A 256 6.38 8.16 32.26
N ARG A 257 5.78 6.96 32.21
CA ARG A 257 4.37 6.73 32.51
C ARG A 257 4.14 6.23 33.94
N ASN A 258 5.19 6.17 34.76
CA ASN A 258 5.17 5.57 36.10
C ASN A 258 4.80 4.07 36.06
N ILE A 259 5.08 3.36 34.97
CA ILE A 259 4.71 1.96 34.77
C ILE A 259 5.98 1.12 34.96
N GLU A 260 6.08 0.44 36.11
CA GLU A 260 7.13 -0.55 36.35
C GLU A 260 6.96 -1.69 35.34
N TYR A 261 5.73 -2.21 35.26
CA TYR A 261 5.33 -3.21 34.27
C TYR A 261 3.81 -3.20 34.03
N SER A 262 3.40 -3.41 32.79
CA SER A 262 2.02 -3.71 32.42
C SER A 262 1.96 -4.92 31.51
N ILE A 263 0.89 -5.70 31.64
CA ILE A 263 0.55 -6.77 30.71
C ILE A 263 -0.94 -6.71 30.40
N SER A 264 -1.29 -6.97 29.16
CA SER A 264 -2.66 -7.15 28.74
C SER A 264 -2.83 -8.32 27.78
N ALA A 265 -4.02 -8.90 27.82
CA ALA A 265 -4.50 -9.86 26.85
C ALA A 265 -5.85 -9.36 26.30
N SER A 266 -5.99 -9.39 24.98
CA SER A 266 -7.18 -8.89 24.30
C SER A 266 -7.68 -9.93 23.30
N PRO A 267 -8.49 -10.91 23.72
CA PRO A 267 -9.23 -11.75 22.78
C PRO A 267 -10.15 -10.91 21.91
N THR A 268 -10.19 -11.26 20.63
CA THR A 268 -10.85 -10.49 19.58
C THR A 268 -11.54 -11.42 18.59
N ILE A 269 -12.75 -11.03 18.18
CA ILE A 269 -13.44 -11.62 17.03
C ILE A 269 -13.75 -10.51 16.03
N GLU A 270 -13.62 -10.82 14.75
CA GLU A 270 -13.94 -9.88 13.68
C GLU A 270 -14.74 -10.54 12.56
N TYR A 271 -15.51 -9.71 11.87
CA TYR A 271 -16.28 -10.04 10.68
C TYR A 271 -16.08 -8.95 9.63
N ASN A 272 -15.68 -9.33 8.43
CA ASN A 272 -15.56 -8.45 7.28
C ASN A 272 -16.71 -8.73 6.29
N ILE A 273 -17.41 -7.69 5.86
CA ILE A 273 -18.47 -7.84 4.83
C ILE A 273 -17.87 -8.34 3.51
N PHE A 274 -16.67 -7.87 3.16
CA PHE A 274 -15.97 -8.33 1.96
C PHE A 274 -15.04 -9.50 2.30
N PRO A 275 -14.85 -10.47 1.39
CA PRO A 275 -13.88 -11.54 1.59
C PRO A 275 -12.47 -10.98 1.84
N TYR A 276 -11.69 -11.63 2.69
CA TYR A 276 -10.32 -11.17 3.00
C TYR A 276 -9.40 -11.07 1.76
N SER A 277 -9.68 -11.83 0.70
CA SER A 277 -8.98 -11.75 -0.58
C SER A 277 -9.12 -10.40 -1.29
N GLU A 278 -10.12 -9.60 -0.92
CA GLU A 278 -10.40 -8.30 -1.51
C GLU A 278 -10.00 -7.12 -0.61
N SER A 279 -9.48 -7.39 0.59
CA SER A 279 -9.22 -6.36 1.62
C SER A 279 -8.18 -5.31 1.21
N SER A 280 -7.36 -5.57 0.19
CA SER A 280 -6.45 -4.57 -0.37
C SER A 280 -7.14 -3.48 -1.20
N GLN A 281 -8.41 -3.67 -1.56
CA GLN A 281 -9.21 -2.72 -2.33
C GLN A 281 -10.47 -2.29 -1.60
N ARG A 282 -11.09 -3.19 -0.84
CA ARG A 282 -12.30 -2.89 -0.09
C ARG A 282 -12.37 -3.74 1.17
N GLU A 283 -12.67 -3.07 2.27
CA GLU A 283 -12.86 -3.67 3.57
C GLU A 283 -14.04 -2.99 4.24
N PHE A 284 -14.89 -3.78 4.90
CA PHE A 284 -15.81 -3.26 5.88
C PHE A 284 -15.85 -4.23 7.05
N ARG A 285 -14.96 -3.99 8.02
CA ARG A 285 -14.71 -4.85 9.17
C ARG A 285 -15.46 -4.36 10.40
N PHE A 286 -16.12 -5.29 11.08
CA PHE A 286 -16.58 -5.14 12.44
C PHE A 286 -15.71 -5.98 13.35
N GLN A 287 -15.29 -5.40 14.47
CA GLN A 287 -14.42 -6.07 15.44
C GLN A 287 -14.98 -5.85 16.83
N TYR A 288 -14.94 -6.90 17.65
CA TYR A 288 -15.23 -6.83 19.08
C TYR A 288 -14.05 -7.42 19.86
N GLU A 289 -13.58 -6.66 20.84
CA GLU A 289 -12.40 -6.96 21.64
C GLU A 289 -12.70 -6.79 23.13
N LEU A 290 -12.17 -7.70 23.96
CA LEU A 290 -12.17 -7.58 25.41
C LEU A 290 -10.73 -7.45 25.88
N ASN A 291 -10.31 -6.28 26.38
CA ASN A 291 -8.96 -6.07 26.89
C ASN A 291 -8.92 -6.27 28.41
N PHE A 292 -8.08 -7.20 28.87
CA PHE A 292 -7.79 -7.40 30.29
C PHE A 292 -6.37 -6.92 30.53
N ARG A 293 -6.20 -5.88 31.35
CA ARG A 293 -4.90 -5.25 31.58
C ARG A 293 -4.59 -5.15 33.06
N HIS A 294 -3.36 -5.50 33.41
CA HIS A 294 -2.81 -5.34 34.74
C HIS A 294 -1.64 -4.36 34.69
N PHE A 295 -1.56 -3.48 35.67
CA PHE A 295 -0.49 -2.51 35.86
C PHE A 295 0.13 -2.68 37.24
N ASN A 296 1.44 -2.59 37.30
CA ASN A 296 2.23 -2.27 38.48
C ASN A 296 2.96 -0.95 38.24
N TYR A 297 2.93 -0.07 39.23
CA TYR A 297 3.41 1.30 39.13
C TYR A 297 4.66 1.51 39.98
N ASP A 298 5.63 2.28 39.47
CA ASP A 298 6.86 2.60 40.20
C ASP A 298 6.56 3.42 41.48
N ASN A 299 5.55 4.29 41.41
CA ASN A 299 5.09 5.15 42.49
C ASN A 299 3.57 5.11 42.64
N VAL A 300 3.09 5.48 43.83
CA VAL A 300 1.67 5.54 44.16
C VAL A 300 0.94 6.50 43.22
N THR A 301 -0.14 6.04 42.58
CA THR A 301 -0.96 6.88 41.71
C THR A 301 -1.76 7.92 42.49
N VAL A 302 -2.35 8.90 41.79
CA VAL A 302 -3.29 9.87 42.39
C VAL A 302 -4.51 9.24 43.06
N PHE A 303 -4.79 7.96 42.77
CA PHE A 303 -5.85 7.17 43.39
C PHE A 303 -5.35 6.28 44.55
N ASN A 304 -4.13 6.53 45.03
CA ASN A 304 -3.46 5.75 46.08
C ASN A 304 -3.31 4.26 45.76
N ARG A 305 -2.98 3.93 44.50
CA ARG A 305 -2.75 2.56 44.04
C ARG A 305 -1.31 2.35 43.59
N LEU A 306 -0.74 1.19 43.89
CA LEU A 306 0.53 0.70 43.34
C LEU A 306 0.33 -0.39 42.28
N SER A 307 -0.86 -0.97 42.24
CA SER A 307 -1.24 -1.97 41.24
C SER A 307 -2.72 -1.80 40.90
N GLU A 308 -3.10 -2.07 39.65
CA GLU A 308 -4.50 -2.17 39.29
C GLU A 308 -4.74 -3.12 38.12
N THR A 309 -5.94 -3.69 38.09
CA THR A 309 -6.43 -4.48 36.96
C THR A 309 -7.66 -3.82 36.40
N VAL A 310 -7.67 -3.65 35.09
CA VAL A 310 -8.68 -2.93 34.34
C VAL A 310 -9.20 -3.85 33.24
N MET A 311 -10.51 -3.83 33.03
CA MET A 311 -11.15 -4.61 31.97
C MET A 311 -11.96 -3.66 31.09
N GLN A 312 -11.71 -3.74 29.79
CA GLN A 312 -12.32 -2.87 28.80
C GLN A 312 -12.96 -3.73 27.70
N GLN A 313 -14.03 -3.22 27.11
CA GLN A 313 -14.58 -3.75 25.88
C GLN A 313 -14.52 -2.69 24.81
N GLN A 314 -14.26 -3.13 23.58
CA GLN A 314 -14.21 -2.27 22.42
C GLN A 314 -15.01 -2.90 21.28
N PHE A 315 -15.85 -2.09 20.66
CA PHE A 315 -16.44 -2.38 19.36
C PHE A 315 -15.91 -1.39 18.33
N SER A 316 -15.51 -1.86 17.16
CA SER A 316 -15.13 -0.99 16.05
C SER A 316 -15.77 -1.43 14.74
N ALA A 317 -16.13 -0.46 13.93
CA ALA A 317 -16.58 -0.63 12.55
C ALA A 317 -15.69 0.24 11.65
N GLU A 318 -15.00 -0.38 10.71
CA GLU A 318 -14.00 0.25 9.84
C GLU A 318 -14.32 -0.06 8.39
N LEU A 319 -14.54 0.99 7.60
CA LEU A 319 -14.76 0.94 6.17
C LEU A 319 -13.54 1.54 5.48
N ASP A 320 -12.91 0.76 4.60
CA ASP A 320 -11.86 1.23 3.72
C ASP A 320 -12.22 0.86 2.28
N LEU A 321 -12.40 1.86 1.43
CA LEU A 321 -12.70 1.69 0.02
C LEU A 321 -11.61 2.37 -0.80
N SER A 322 -10.98 1.61 -1.69
CA SER A 322 -10.06 2.06 -2.72
C SER A 322 -10.69 1.81 -4.07
N ARG A 323 -11.11 2.88 -4.75
CA ARG A 323 -11.75 2.79 -6.07
C ARG A 323 -11.05 3.71 -7.07
N PRO A 324 -11.17 3.41 -8.38
CA PRO A 324 -10.61 4.27 -9.43
C PRO A 324 -11.19 5.70 -9.49
N TRP A 325 -12.18 6.02 -8.66
CA TRP A 325 -12.81 7.34 -8.61
C TRP A 325 -12.62 8.01 -7.25
N GLY A 326 -11.82 7.42 -6.36
CA GLY A 326 -11.48 7.97 -5.06
C GLY A 326 -11.42 6.90 -3.99
N ASN A 327 -10.89 7.30 -2.83
CA ASN A 327 -10.94 6.53 -1.60
C ASN A 327 -12.05 7.03 -0.68
N ALA A 328 -12.54 6.12 0.17
CA ALA A 328 -13.39 6.48 1.29
C ALA A 328 -12.98 5.63 2.49
N ASN A 329 -12.62 6.29 3.58
CA ASN A 329 -12.36 5.67 4.87
C ASN A 329 -13.40 6.15 5.87
N ALA A 330 -13.85 5.29 6.77
CA ALA A 330 -14.67 5.69 7.90
C ALA A 330 -14.44 4.72 9.05
N ARG A 331 -14.21 5.26 10.25
CA ARG A 331 -13.99 4.45 11.45
C ARG A 331 -14.86 4.94 12.59
N LEU A 332 -15.65 4.01 13.14
CA LEU A 332 -16.37 4.17 14.39
C LEU A 332 -15.73 3.27 15.43
N GLN A 333 -15.38 3.82 16.59
CA GLN A 333 -14.87 3.06 17.73
C GLN A 333 -15.64 3.44 19.00
N LEU A 334 -16.13 2.41 19.68
CA LEU A 334 -16.84 2.52 20.95
C LEU A 334 -16.06 1.73 21.98
N GLU A 335 -15.65 2.38 23.07
CA GLU A 335 -14.88 1.77 24.15
C GLU A 335 -15.52 2.07 25.50
N SER A 336 -15.53 1.09 26.39
CA SER A 336 -16.03 1.27 27.76
C SER A 336 -15.35 0.31 28.73
N PHE A 337 -15.18 0.75 29.98
CA PHE A 337 -14.77 -0.15 31.06
C PHE A 337 -15.92 -1.08 31.43
N LEU A 338 -15.64 -2.38 31.57
CA LEU A 338 -16.64 -3.35 32.02
C LEU A 338 -17.08 -3.12 33.47
N THR A 339 -16.24 -2.48 34.27
CA THR A 339 -16.50 -2.21 35.69
C THR A 339 -17.15 -0.86 35.95
N ASP A 340 -17.18 0.04 34.97
CA ASP A 340 -17.66 1.42 35.12
C ASP A 340 -18.11 1.98 33.76
N PHE A 341 -19.36 1.70 33.40
CA PHE A 341 -19.94 2.09 32.11
C PHE A 341 -20.11 3.61 31.95
N GLU A 342 -20.09 4.38 33.03
CA GLU A 342 -20.19 5.85 32.98
C GLU A 342 -18.93 6.48 32.36
N LYS A 343 -17.82 5.74 32.30
CA LYS A 343 -16.58 6.12 31.60
C LYS A 343 -16.51 5.43 30.24
N SER A 344 -17.37 5.86 29.31
CA SER A 344 -17.34 5.45 27.90
C SER A 344 -16.64 6.49 27.04
N LEU A 345 -15.77 6.05 26.13
CA LEU A 345 -15.18 6.88 25.09
C LEU A 345 -15.82 6.52 23.73
N THR A 346 -16.18 7.52 22.96
CA THR A 346 -16.63 7.37 21.57
C THR A 346 -15.70 8.17 20.68
N ASP A 347 -15.08 7.50 19.71
CA ASP A 347 -14.23 8.14 18.71
C ASP A 347 -14.80 7.90 17.30
N LEU A 348 -14.85 8.96 16.50
CA LEU A 348 -15.35 8.96 15.12
C LEU A 348 -14.36 9.72 14.25
N ASN A 349 -13.67 8.99 13.37
CA ASN A 349 -12.78 9.56 12.38
C ASN A 349 -13.36 9.33 10.96
N ARG A 350 -13.29 10.36 10.13
CA ARG A 350 -13.74 10.37 8.73
C ARG A 350 -12.65 10.89 7.83
#